data_AF-A0A7C4EX09-F1
#
_entry.id   AF-A0A7C4EX09-F1
#
_cell.length_a   1.000
_cell.length_b   1.000
_cell.length_c   1.000
_cell.angle_alpha   90.00
_cell.angle_beta   90.00
_cell.angle_gamma   90.00
#
_symmetry.space_group_name_H-M   'P 1'
#
loop_
_entity.id
_entity.type
_entity.pdbx_description
1 polymer ?
#
loop_
_entity_poly.entity_id
_entity_poly.type
_entity_poly.pdbx_seq_one_letter_code
_entity_poly.pdbx_strand_id
1 'polypeptide(L)'
;MNLWRMLMGLQEKLKTLAERAAEEKVVWSGRKSEWISAVGRLYDDIELWLKPWREQGYLTVARAPIPKSEEPLGDYDIDALEVCAGDETVVFEPFGRNVIGALGRIDVYRRGFKSDAQFLIRLANDEGEVRWELRKSKFSGPGIPFDKNCLERLLDELL
;
A
#
# COMPACT_ATOMS: atom_id res chain seq x y z
N MET A 1 -4.78 -29.16 -47.72
CA MET A 1 -4.19 -28.46 -46.57
C MET A 1 -5.30 -28.31 -45.52
N ASN A 2 -5.22 -29.07 -44.42
CA ASN A 2 -6.38 -29.37 -43.57
C ASN A 2 -6.76 -28.20 -42.65
N LEU A 3 -7.78 -27.42 -43.05
CA LEU A 3 -8.40 -26.35 -42.25
C LEU A 3 -8.73 -26.79 -40.82
N TRP A 4 -9.15 -28.05 -40.66
CA TRP A 4 -9.44 -28.69 -39.38
C TRP A 4 -8.24 -28.75 -38.42
N ARG A 5 -7.02 -28.96 -38.93
CA ARG A 5 -5.80 -29.02 -38.09
C ARG A 5 -5.41 -27.63 -37.55
N MET A 6 -5.74 -26.57 -38.29
CA MET A 6 -5.47 -25.17 -37.92
C MET A 6 -6.51 -24.62 -36.95
N LEU A 7 -7.80 -24.93 -37.16
CA LEU A 7 -8.91 -24.58 -36.25
C LEU A 7 -8.75 -25.23 -34.87
N MET A 8 -8.38 -26.51 -34.81
CA MET A 8 -8.11 -27.20 -33.53
C MET A 8 -6.90 -26.61 -32.79
N GLY A 9 -5.85 -26.19 -33.52
CA GLY A 9 -4.68 -25.55 -32.93
C GLY A 9 -4.99 -24.17 -32.33
N LEU A 10 -5.84 -23.37 -32.97
CA LEU A 10 -6.28 -22.08 -32.43
C LEU A 10 -7.18 -22.26 -31.20
N GLN A 11 -8.16 -23.18 -31.27
CA GLN A 11 -9.06 -23.46 -30.16
C GLN A 11 -8.31 -23.89 -28.89
N GLU A 12 -7.35 -24.80 -29.02
CA GLU A 12 -6.55 -25.25 -27.87
C GLU A 12 -5.70 -24.11 -27.30
N LYS A 13 -5.07 -23.29 -28.18
CA LYS A 13 -4.31 -22.12 -27.75
C LYS A 13 -5.19 -21.10 -27.00
N LEU A 14 -6.39 -20.82 -27.49
CA LEU A 14 -7.32 -19.90 -26.82
C LEU A 14 -7.79 -20.45 -25.47
N LYS A 15 -8.05 -21.77 -25.38
CA LYS A 15 -8.40 -22.43 -24.12
C LYS A 15 -7.28 -22.32 -23.09
N THR A 16 -6.03 -22.66 -23.46
CA THR A 16 -4.87 -22.53 -22.57
C THR A 16 -4.65 -21.08 -22.10
N LEU A 17 -4.84 -20.10 -23.00
CA LEU A 17 -4.73 -18.68 -22.63
C LEU A 17 -5.82 -18.25 -21.64
N ALA A 18 -7.06 -18.71 -21.84
CA ALA A 18 -8.17 -18.41 -20.94
C ALA A 18 -7.99 -19.03 -19.55
N GLU A 19 -7.52 -20.28 -19.49
CA GLU A 19 -7.22 -20.97 -18.22
C GLU A 19 -6.13 -20.24 -17.44
N ARG A 20 -5.01 -19.88 -18.10
CA ARG A 20 -3.94 -19.09 -17.49
C ARG A 20 -4.42 -17.73 -16.98
N ALA A 21 -5.21 -17.02 -17.78
CA ALA A 21 -5.76 -15.73 -17.37
C ALA A 21 -6.67 -15.85 -16.14
N ALA A 22 -7.44 -16.94 -16.03
CA ALA A 22 -8.27 -17.22 -14.86
C ALA A 22 -7.43 -17.50 -13.61
N GLU A 23 -6.38 -18.32 -13.72
CA GLU A 23 -5.44 -18.62 -12.63
C GLU A 23 -4.72 -17.36 -12.15
N GLU A 24 -4.18 -16.55 -13.08
CA GLU A 24 -3.53 -15.29 -12.76
C GLU A 24 -4.49 -14.34 -12.03
N LYS A 25 -5.74 -14.20 -12.52
CA LYS A 25 -6.75 -13.36 -11.88
C LYS A 25 -7.00 -13.77 -10.42
N VAL A 26 -7.03 -15.06 -10.11
CA VAL A 26 -7.18 -15.54 -8.72
C VAL A 26 -5.98 -15.11 -7.88
N VAL A 27 -4.75 -15.30 -8.37
CA VAL A 27 -3.52 -14.89 -7.66
C VAL A 27 -3.52 -13.38 -7.37
N TRP A 28 -3.86 -12.56 -8.35
CA TRP A 28 -3.89 -11.11 -8.20
C TRP A 28 -4.99 -10.62 -7.26
N SER A 29 -6.15 -11.29 -7.27
CA SER A 29 -7.22 -10.99 -6.32
C SER A 29 -6.78 -11.24 -4.87
N GLY A 30 -6.05 -12.33 -4.62
CA GLY A 30 -5.47 -12.62 -3.30
C GLY A 30 -4.45 -11.56 -2.86
N ARG A 31 -3.54 -11.17 -3.76
CA ARG A 31 -2.54 -10.11 -3.49
C ARG A 31 -3.18 -8.74 -3.22
N LYS A 32 -4.27 -8.43 -3.89
CA LYS A 32 -5.05 -7.20 -3.67
C LYS A 32 -5.67 -7.18 -2.28
N SER A 33 -6.36 -8.25 -1.89
CA SER A 33 -6.95 -8.38 -0.55
C SER A 33 -5.90 -8.34 0.55
N GLU A 34 -4.75 -8.98 0.33
CA GLU A 34 -3.61 -8.97 1.25
C GLU A 34 -3.07 -7.55 1.46
N TRP A 35 -2.92 -6.79 0.38
CA TRP A 35 -2.48 -5.40 0.40
C TRP A 35 -3.42 -4.49 1.20
N ILE A 36 -4.72 -4.50 0.85
CA ILE A 36 -5.74 -3.69 1.53
C ILE A 36 -5.76 -4.04 3.02
N SER A 37 -5.68 -5.32 3.36
CA SER A 37 -5.65 -5.77 4.76
C SER A 37 -4.38 -5.32 5.50
N ALA A 38 -3.22 -5.29 4.82
CA ALA A 38 -1.97 -4.85 5.41
C ALA A 38 -1.95 -3.34 5.70
N VAL A 39 -2.53 -2.53 4.81
CA VAL A 39 -2.73 -1.09 5.04
C VAL A 39 -3.72 -0.86 6.18
N GLY A 40 -4.85 -1.57 6.19
CA GLY A 40 -5.84 -1.48 7.27
C GLY A 40 -5.25 -1.76 8.65
N ARG A 41 -4.47 -2.85 8.79
CA ARG A 41 -3.79 -3.19 10.05
C ARG A 41 -2.78 -2.12 10.48
N LEU A 42 -2.00 -1.58 9.55
CA LEU A 42 -1.08 -0.48 9.86
C LEU A 42 -1.83 0.74 10.40
N TYR A 43 -2.98 1.07 9.83
CA TYR A 43 -3.78 2.19 10.31
C TYR A 43 -4.44 1.91 11.65
N ASP A 44 -4.83 0.66 11.93
CA ASP A 44 -5.30 0.25 13.26
C ASP A 44 -4.20 0.48 14.31
N ASP A 45 -2.95 0.12 13.98
CA ASP A 45 -1.78 0.34 14.84
C ASP A 45 -1.53 1.84 15.08
N ILE A 46 -1.54 2.66 14.02
CA ILE A 46 -1.38 4.12 14.13
C ILE A 46 -2.48 4.72 15.02
N GLU A 47 -3.73 4.34 14.79
CA GLU A 47 -4.85 4.82 15.60
C GLU A 47 -4.74 4.43 17.08
N LEU A 48 -4.26 3.22 17.35
CA LEU A 48 -4.00 2.74 18.70
C LEU A 48 -2.87 3.53 19.36
N TRP A 49 -1.77 3.77 18.64
CA TRP A 49 -0.62 4.52 19.15
C TRP A 49 -0.95 5.98 19.47
N LEU A 50 -1.82 6.61 18.66
CA LEU A 50 -2.25 8.01 18.82
C LEU A 50 -3.44 8.18 19.76
N LYS A 51 -4.06 7.09 20.23
CA LYS A 51 -5.24 7.11 21.11
C LYS A 51 -5.11 8.07 22.31
N PRO A 52 -3.99 8.12 23.07
CA PRO A 52 -3.88 9.02 24.21
C PRO A 52 -4.02 10.51 23.85
N TRP A 53 -3.58 10.93 22.66
CA TRP A 53 -3.67 12.31 22.21
C TRP A 53 -5.01 12.62 21.55
N ARG A 54 -5.63 11.62 20.91
CA ARG A 54 -7.02 11.70 20.42
C ARG A 54 -8.00 11.94 21.56
N GLU A 55 -7.88 11.18 22.65
CA GLU A 55 -8.76 11.30 23.83
C GLU A 55 -8.60 12.63 24.56
N GLN A 56 -7.44 13.27 24.47
CA GLN A 56 -7.18 14.62 24.98
C GLN A 56 -7.62 15.74 24.04
N GLY A 57 -8.05 15.40 22.81
CA GLY A 57 -8.49 16.37 21.80
C GLY A 57 -7.37 17.14 21.12
N TYR A 58 -6.10 16.69 21.24
CA TYR A 58 -4.97 17.36 20.58
C TYR A 58 -4.90 17.10 19.08
N LEU A 59 -5.43 15.95 18.65
CA LEU A 59 -5.49 15.58 17.25
C LEU A 59 -6.71 14.72 16.96
N THR A 60 -7.06 14.63 15.69
CA THR A 60 -8.04 13.68 15.17
C THR A 60 -7.40 12.78 14.12
N VAL A 61 -7.96 11.59 13.94
CA VAL A 61 -7.52 10.64 12.91
C VAL A 61 -8.75 10.22 12.11
N ALA A 62 -8.66 10.30 10.79
CA ALA A 62 -9.74 9.95 9.88
C ALA A 62 -9.23 9.05 8.75
N ARG A 63 -10.09 8.14 8.28
CA ARG A 63 -9.86 7.35 7.07
C ARG A 63 -10.76 7.86 5.96
N ALA A 64 -10.20 7.97 4.76
CA ALA A 64 -10.95 8.37 3.56
C ALA A 64 -10.67 7.38 2.43
N PRO A 65 -11.68 6.72 1.85
CA PRO A 65 -11.48 5.81 0.73
C PRO A 65 -10.98 6.58 -0.49
N ILE A 66 -9.92 6.07 -1.10
CA ILE A 66 -9.36 6.58 -2.37
C ILE A 66 -9.38 5.46 -3.43
N PRO A 67 -9.75 5.79 -4.68
CA PRO A 67 -9.71 4.82 -5.77
C PRO A 67 -8.26 4.59 -6.22
N LYS A 68 -7.93 3.33 -6.51
CA LYS A 68 -6.66 2.89 -7.10
C LYS A 68 -6.93 2.03 -8.33
N SER A 69 -6.07 2.21 -9.32
CA SER A 69 -6.01 1.36 -10.52
C SER A 69 -4.58 0.92 -10.69
N GLU A 70 -4.32 -0.38 -10.55
CA GLU A 70 -2.98 -0.95 -10.65
C GLU A 70 -3.00 -2.20 -11.51
N GLU A 71 -2.21 -2.24 -12.56
CA GLU A 71 -2.01 -3.49 -13.28
C GLU A 71 -1.05 -4.41 -12.52
N PRO A 72 -1.34 -5.72 -12.43
CA PRO A 72 -2.55 -6.43 -12.89
C PRO A 72 -3.65 -6.64 -11.81
N LEU A 73 -3.62 -5.88 -10.71
CA LEU A 73 -4.60 -5.96 -9.61
C LEU A 73 -6.01 -5.46 -10.02
N GLY A 74 -6.08 -4.61 -11.03
CA GLY A 74 -7.29 -3.91 -11.47
C GLY A 74 -7.67 -2.77 -10.54
N ASP A 75 -8.94 -2.38 -10.59
CA ASP A 75 -9.47 -1.29 -9.77
C ASP A 75 -9.89 -1.77 -8.38
N TYR A 76 -9.67 -0.91 -7.39
CA TYR A 76 -10.10 -1.11 -6.01
C TYR A 76 -10.06 0.19 -5.21
N ASP A 77 -10.82 0.23 -4.12
CA ASP A 77 -10.74 1.30 -3.13
C ASP A 77 -9.85 0.86 -1.96
N ILE A 78 -9.10 1.80 -1.42
CA ILE A 78 -8.29 1.64 -0.22
C ILE A 78 -8.29 2.94 0.56
N ASP A 79 -8.20 2.90 1.88
CA ASP A 79 -8.22 4.11 2.68
C ASP A 79 -6.89 4.85 2.58
N ALA A 80 -6.94 6.18 2.51
CA ALA A 80 -5.90 7.05 3.04
C ALA A 80 -6.18 7.35 4.52
N LEU A 81 -5.13 7.60 5.30
CA LEU A 81 -5.24 8.04 6.70
C LEU A 81 -4.83 9.50 6.81
N GLU A 82 -5.60 10.29 7.55
CA GLU A 82 -5.33 11.69 7.82
C GLU A 82 -5.21 11.89 9.33
N VAL A 83 -4.09 12.46 9.76
CA VAL A 83 -3.84 12.87 11.14
C VAL A 83 -3.89 14.40 11.18
N CYS A 84 -4.90 14.95 11.83
CA CYS A 84 -5.16 16.39 11.86
C CYS A 84 -4.89 16.95 13.26
N ALA A 85 -4.04 17.96 13.36
CA ALA A 85 -3.72 18.68 14.60
C ALA A 85 -3.79 20.19 14.35
N GLY A 86 -4.84 20.85 14.81
CA GLY A 86 -5.12 22.24 14.46
C GLY A 86 -5.34 22.40 12.95
N ASP A 87 -4.61 23.33 12.33
CA ASP A 87 -4.65 23.57 10.88
C ASP A 87 -3.70 22.65 10.10
N GLU A 88 -2.93 21.81 10.80
CA GLU A 88 -1.97 20.90 10.19
C GLU A 88 -2.58 19.53 9.94
N THR A 89 -2.21 18.93 8.80
CA THR A 89 -2.68 17.59 8.43
C THR A 89 -1.55 16.78 7.81
N VAL A 90 -1.23 15.64 8.42
CA VAL A 90 -0.35 14.63 7.83
C VAL A 90 -1.20 13.56 7.15
N VAL A 91 -0.89 13.27 5.89
CA VAL A 91 -1.62 12.32 5.05
C VAL A 91 -0.74 11.10 4.80
N PHE A 92 -1.29 9.91 5.04
CA PHE A 92 -0.73 8.62 4.66
C PHE A 92 -1.54 8.10 3.47
N GLU A 93 -1.00 8.19 2.26
CA GLU A 93 -1.70 7.85 1.03
C GLU A 93 -1.11 6.57 0.42
N PRO A 94 -1.86 5.46 0.31
CA PRO A 94 -1.39 4.28 -0.37
C PRO A 94 -1.01 4.58 -1.82
N PHE A 95 0.27 4.40 -2.16
CA PHE A 95 0.75 4.60 -3.51
C PHE A 95 0.47 3.38 -4.39
N GLY A 96 0.77 2.19 -3.88
CA GLY A 96 0.41 0.94 -4.54
C GLY A 96 1.15 -0.29 -4.02
N ARG A 97 0.71 -1.45 -4.47
CA ARG A 97 1.21 -2.78 -4.07
C ARG A 97 2.44 -3.22 -4.86
N ASN A 98 2.47 -2.92 -6.16
CA ASN A 98 3.53 -3.35 -7.07
C ASN A 98 4.66 -2.31 -7.11
N VAL A 99 5.54 -2.38 -6.12
CA VAL A 99 6.74 -1.54 -6.04
C VAL A 99 7.97 -2.43 -6.22
N ILE A 100 8.88 -2.07 -7.11
CA ILE A 100 10.08 -2.88 -7.40
C ILE A 100 10.87 -3.08 -6.10
N GLY A 101 11.09 -4.35 -5.74
CA GLY A 101 11.81 -4.73 -4.52
C GLY A 101 11.00 -4.62 -3.21
N ALA A 102 9.69 -4.37 -3.28
CA ALA A 102 8.84 -4.21 -2.10
C ALA A 102 7.45 -4.84 -2.25
N LEU A 103 6.78 -5.01 -1.11
CA LEU A 103 5.43 -5.53 -0.98
C LEU A 103 4.37 -4.42 -0.87
N GLY A 104 4.74 -3.18 -1.15
CA GLY A 104 3.85 -2.02 -1.21
C GLY A 104 4.49 -0.75 -0.67
N ARG A 105 3.84 0.39 -0.96
CA ARG A 105 4.28 1.71 -0.51
C ARG A 105 3.10 2.59 -0.11
N ILE A 106 3.28 3.32 0.98
CA ILE A 106 2.43 4.45 1.39
C ILE A 106 3.31 5.70 1.38
N ASP A 107 2.84 6.74 0.71
CA ASP A 107 3.47 8.06 0.73
C ASP A 107 2.95 8.82 1.95
N VAL A 108 3.84 9.44 2.73
CA VAL A 108 3.50 10.20 3.95
C VAL A 108 3.98 11.63 3.80
N TYR A 109 3.06 12.59 3.90
CA TYR A 109 3.37 14.00 3.64
C TYR A 109 2.43 14.93 4.39
N ARG A 110 2.88 16.17 4.62
CA ARG A 110 2.00 17.26 5.08
C ARG A 110 1.10 17.71 3.93
N ARG A 111 -0.19 17.88 4.18
CA ARG A 111 -1.18 18.32 3.19
C ARG A 111 -0.69 19.59 2.48
N GLY A 112 -0.71 19.56 1.14
CA GLY A 112 -0.17 20.65 0.31
C GLY A 112 1.30 20.50 -0.08
N PHE A 113 2.06 19.62 0.58
CA PHE A 113 3.51 19.45 0.39
C PHE A 113 3.90 18.03 -0.05
N LYS A 114 3.16 17.47 -1.02
CA LYS A 114 3.38 16.09 -1.50
C LYS A 114 4.76 15.86 -2.15
N SER A 115 5.46 16.90 -2.58
CA SER A 115 6.82 16.80 -3.12
C SER A 115 7.83 16.27 -2.08
N ASP A 116 7.55 16.51 -0.80
CA ASP A 116 8.46 16.24 0.31
C ASP A 116 8.08 14.94 1.02
N ALA A 117 7.31 14.08 0.33
CA ALA A 117 6.81 12.84 0.88
C ALA A 117 7.95 11.93 1.35
N GLN A 118 7.79 11.43 2.57
CA GLN A 118 8.50 10.27 3.08
C GLN A 118 7.72 9.01 2.69
N PHE A 119 8.35 7.84 2.76
CA PHE A 119 7.74 6.59 2.30
C PHE A 119 7.72 5.54 3.39
N LEU A 120 6.56 4.93 3.63
CA LEU A 120 6.47 3.64 4.31
C LEU A 120 6.55 2.56 3.25
N ILE A 121 7.61 1.76 3.29
CA ILE A 121 7.83 0.64 2.38
C ILE A 121 7.56 -0.65 3.14
N ARG A 122 6.71 -1.50 2.57
CA ARG A 122 6.46 -2.82 3.10
C ARG A 122 7.46 -3.81 2.52
N LEU A 123 8.25 -4.47 3.35
CA LEU A 123 9.33 -5.37 2.91
C LEU A 123 9.21 -6.72 3.59
N ALA A 124 9.52 -7.80 2.85
CA ALA A 124 9.84 -9.09 3.44
C ALA A 124 11.35 -9.18 3.65
N ASN A 125 11.80 -9.67 4.80
CA ASN A 125 13.18 -10.07 4.99
C ASN A 125 13.45 -11.46 4.37
N ASP A 126 14.71 -11.92 4.42
CA ASP A 126 15.12 -13.21 3.87
C ASP A 126 14.43 -14.41 4.56
N GLU A 127 13.92 -14.22 5.78
CA GLU A 127 13.16 -15.22 6.56
C GLU A 127 11.66 -15.19 6.24
N GLY A 128 11.21 -14.28 5.38
CA GLY A 128 9.81 -14.10 4.99
C GLY A 128 8.96 -13.28 5.97
N GLU A 129 9.56 -12.73 7.04
CA GLU A 129 8.90 -11.80 7.94
C GLU A 129 8.63 -10.49 7.21
N VAL A 130 7.38 -10.02 7.29
CA VAL A 130 6.96 -8.80 6.60
C VAL A 130 6.80 -7.66 7.59
N ARG A 131 7.46 -6.53 7.32
CA ARG A 131 7.39 -5.32 8.14
C ARG A 131 7.27 -4.05 7.32
N TRP A 132 6.85 -2.98 8.00
CA TRP A 132 6.86 -1.63 7.47
C TRP A 132 8.15 -0.92 7.87
N GLU A 133 8.75 -0.20 6.93
CA GLU A 133 9.93 0.63 7.17
C GLU A 133 9.72 2.04 6.64
N LEU A 134 10.09 3.05 7.44
CA LEU A 134 10.15 4.45 7.01
C LEU A 134 11.44 4.69 6.20
N ARG A 135 11.29 5.40 5.07
CA ARG A 135 12.35 5.88 4.19
C ARG A 135 12.14 7.37 3.92
N LYS A 136 13.08 8.21 4.36
CA LYS A 136 13.01 9.67 4.18
C LYS A 136 13.30 10.15 2.75
N SER A 137 13.86 9.31 1.91
CA SER A 137 14.16 9.61 0.50
C SER A 137 14.05 8.35 -0.34
N LYS A 138 13.81 8.54 -1.64
CA LYS A 138 13.65 7.45 -2.63
C LYS A 138 14.89 6.57 -2.78
N PHE A 139 16.09 7.01 -2.33
CA PHE A 139 17.36 6.39 -2.74
C PHE A 139 18.44 6.22 -1.66
N SER A 140 18.23 6.56 -0.38
CA SER A 140 19.34 6.51 0.58
C SER A 140 18.96 6.19 2.03
N GLY A 141 19.84 5.41 2.67
CA GLY A 141 19.83 5.10 4.11
C GLY A 141 19.17 3.75 4.44
N PRO A 142 19.52 3.12 5.57
CA PRO A 142 18.81 1.95 6.08
C PRO A 142 17.37 2.34 6.42
N GLY A 143 16.44 1.39 6.26
CA GLY A 143 15.06 1.60 6.64
C GLY A 143 14.91 1.55 8.14
N ILE A 144 14.04 2.41 8.67
CA ILE A 144 13.74 2.45 10.09
C ILE A 144 12.45 1.64 10.27
N PRO A 145 12.43 0.56 11.09
CA PRO A 145 11.19 -0.13 11.40
C PRO A 145 10.11 0.86 11.83
N PHE A 146 8.91 0.71 11.27
CA PHE A 146 7.82 1.62 11.57
C PHE A 146 7.04 1.12 12.78
N ASP A 147 7.42 1.65 13.94
CA ASP A 147 6.75 1.44 15.23
C ASP A 147 6.19 2.77 15.76
N LYS A 148 5.64 2.72 16.99
CA LYS A 148 5.14 3.91 17.67
C LYS A 148 6.17 5.03 17.74
N ASN A 149 7.39 4.76 18.19
CA ASN A 149 8.41 5.81 18.35
C ASN A 149 8.78 6.45 17.00
N CYS A 150 8.83 5.63 15.94
CA CYS A 150 9.04 6.09 14.57
C CYS A 150 7.89 7.01 14.11
N LEU A 151 6.64 6.64 14.38
CA LEU A 151 5.47 7.50 14.09
C LEU A 151 5.54 8.83 14.85
N GLU A 152 5.84 8.82 16.14
CA GLU A 152 5.88 10.05 16.94
C GLU A 152 6.92 11.04 16.39
N ARG A 153 8.11 10.54 16.03
CA ARG A 153 9.16 11.35 15.39
C ARG A 153 8.75 11.84 14.00
N LEU A 154 8.05 11.01 13.23
CA LEU A 154 7.55 11.39 11.92
C LEU A 154 6.53 12.54 12.01
N LEU A 155 5.65 12.49 13.01
CA LEU A 155 4.67 13.56 13.25
C LEU A 155 5.34 14.83 13.77
N ASP A 156 6.32 14.73 14.67
CA ASP A 156 7.13 15.88 15.15
C ASP A 156 7.87 16.60 14.00
N GLU A 157 8.24 15.87 12.95
CA GLU A 157 8.87 16.45 11.75
C GLU A 157 7.88 17.08 10.77
N LEU A 158 6.61 16.64 10.75
CA LEU A 158 5.64 16.98 9.71
C LEU A 158 4.52 17.92 10.14
N LEU A 159 4.26 18.04 11.45
CA LEU A 159 3.33 19.00 12.05
C LEU A 159 4.07 20.30 12.40
#